data_AF-A0A6B1DHW8-F1
#
_entry.id   AF-A0A6B1DHW8-F1
#
_cell.length_a   1.000
_cell.length_b   1.000
_cell.length_c   1.000
_cell.angle_alpha   90.00
_cell.angle_beta   90.00
_cell.angle_gamma   90.00
#
_symmetry.space_group_name_H-M   'P 1'
#
loop_
_entity.id
_entity.type
_entity.pdbx_description
1 polymer ?
#
loop_
_entity_poly.entity_id
_entity_poly.type
_entity_poly.pdbx_seq_one_letter_code
_entity_poly.pdbx_strand_id
1 'polypeptide(L)'
;MRLGCVGAFGFIFLVPRGVEGGVSPAPTGALIWSFHTIPQEGEFGSQTWENEAWRHTGATNVWAGVTVDEERELVFLPVGNPTNVYYGGQRLGDNLFAESLVALDANTGEREWHFQIVHHGVWDYDLPTQPMLTPITVDGRRIEAVVQLTKQGLVFAFDRVTGEPVWPIEERPVPQSDVPGERTAATQPFPTRPPSLLPTLGMTPNDAFDLTPELQSAAQAAMEAFRTGPLYTPPSLEGSLVRPSGGGVVNWGGGAFDPESGLLYVKSSNVSGLQRLVKFDPETTTNPFADTTDPDYVGYDADLGGRATFEDGIPLNKPPYAYLVALDLSTGDIAWRVPFGRGSDRLRAHPALRGVDLPDRLGTPGAPGSIVTRGGLVFVGGGEDALYAFDKRTGREVWSAPLTERSAATPMTYQTAGGRQFVLIATGSGANQELVAFATPD
;
A
#
# COMPACT_ATOMS: atom_id res chain seq x y z
N MET A 1 16.14 -16.63 -11.27
CA MET A 1 16.50 -16.35 -9.88
C MET A 1 15.34 -16.85 -9.02
N ARG A 2 15.57 -17.42 -7.82
CA ARG A 2 14.47 -17.62 -6.86
C ARG A 2 14.78 -16.75 -5.63
N LEU A 3 13.88 -15.81 -5.34
CA LEU A 3 13.89 -15.03 -4.11
C LEU A 3 13.10 -15.76 -3.03
N GLY A 4 13.62 -15.78 -1.81
CA GLY A 4 12.89 -16.18 -0.61
C GLY A 4 12.93 -15.04 0.41
N CYS A 5 11.77 -14.74 1.00
CA CYS A 5 11.66 -13.81 2.13
C CYS A 5 11.23 -14.58 3.38
N VAL A 6 11.91 -14.38 4.51
CA VAL A 6 11.50 -14.97 5.80
C VAL A 6 10.97 -13.86 6.68
N GLY A 7 9.66 -13.88 6.93
CA GLY A 7 8.96 -12.98 7.85
C GLY A 7 9.22 -13.36 9.30
N ALA A 8 10.17 -12.69 9.93
CA ALA A 8 10.25 -12.45 11.38
C ALA A 8 11.50 -11.59 11.72
N PHE A 9 12.60 -11.80 10.99
CA PHE A 9 13.93 -11.24 11.34
C PHE A 9 14.64 -10.42 10.24
N GLY A 10 13.93 -9.95 9.20
CA GLY A 10 14.50 -8.96 8.28
C GLY A 10 15.64 -9.45 7.38
N PHE A 11 15.48 -10.62 6.76
CA PHE A 11 16.44 -11.15 5.79
C PHE A 11 15.80 -11.41 4.43
N ILE A 12 16.53 -11.06 3.37
CA ILE A 12 16.26 -11.50 2.01
C ILE A 12 17.47 -12.27 1.52
N PHE A 13 17.19 -13.38 0.84
CA PHE A 13 18.21 -14.26 0.30
C PHE A 13 17.92 -14.58 -1.16
N LEU A 14 18.99 -14.61 -1.95
CA LEU A 14 18.94 -14.93 -3.38
C LEU A 14 19.58 -16.29 -3.67
N VAL A 15 18.89 -17.10 -4.48
CA VAL A 15 19.33 -18.44 -4.92
C VAL A 15 19.52 -18.44 -6.46
N PRO A 16 20.58 -19.05 -7.03
CA PRO A 16 20.90 -18.93 -8.46
C PRO A 16 19.80 -19.51 -9.36
N ARG A 17 19.64 -18.93 -10.57
CA ARG A 17 18.95 -19.61 -11.69
C ARG A 17 19.97 -20.52 -12.38
N GLY A 18 19.60 -21.78 -12.62
CA GLY A 18 20.26 -22.55 -13.68
C GLY A 18 19.93 -21.93 -15.03
N VAL A 19 20.95 -21.60 -15.83
CA VAL A 19 20.80 -21.14 -17.21
C VAL A 19 20.70 -22.38 -18.11
N GLU A 20 19.71 -22.44 -18.99
CA GLU A 20 19.62 -23.50 -20.02
C GLU A 20 20.66 -23.27 -21.11
N GLY A 21 21.60 -24.21 -21.24
CA GLY A 21 22.61 -24.21 -22.30
C GLY A 21 23.92 -24.90 -21.88
N GLY A 22 23.85 -26.19 -21.57
CA GLY A 22 25.01 -27.00 -21.17
C GLY A 22 24.96 -27.35 -19.69
N VAL A 23 25.11 -28.64 -19.39
CA VAL A 23 24.98 -29.29 -18.06
C VAL A 23 25.52 -28.40 -16.92
N SER A 24 24.64 -27.65 -16.28
CA SER A 24 24.90 -26.96 -15.02
C SER A 24 24.28 -27.78 -13.89
N PRO A 25 24.96 -27.98 -12.75
CA PRO A 25 24.40 -28.72 -11.63
C PRO A 25 23.06 -28.11 -11.18
N ALA A 26 22.14 -28.96 -10.73
CA ALA A 26 20.84 -28.53 -10.23
C ALA A 26 21.01 -27.41 -9.17
N PRO A 27 20.08 -26.43 -9.08
CA PRO A 27 20.14 -25.38 -8.07
C PRO A 27 20.29 -26.01 -6.68
N THR A 28 21.38 -25.70 -5.99
CA THR A 28 21.73 -26.35 -4.71
C THR A 28 20.86 -25.87 -3.55
N GLY A 29 20.10 -24.79 -3.74
CA GLY A 29 19.41 -24.09 -2.65
C GLY A 29 20.39 -23.38 -1.71
N ALA A 30 21.69 -23.35 -2.03
CA ALA A 30 22.69 -22.69 -1.20
C ALA A 30 22.47 -21.18 -1.21
N LEU A 31 22.59 -20.60 -0.02
CA LEU A 31 22.55 -19.17 0.19
C LEU A 31 23.74 -18.49 -0.51
N ILE A 32 23.49 -17.46 -1.34
CA ILE A 32 24.55 -16.65 -1.97
C ILE A 32 24.92 -15.46 -1.08
N TRP A 33 23.94 -14.63 -0.73
CA TRP A 33 24.11 -13.44 0.09
C TRP A 33 22.84 -13.12 0.88
N SER A 34 23.00 -12.36 1.97
CA SER A 34 21.92 -11.73 2.75
C SER A 34 22.06 -10.22 2.76
N PHE A 35 20.92 -9.55 2.88
CA PHE A 35 20.85 -8.15 3.29
C PHE A 35 20.03 -8.03 4.58
N HIS A 36 20.55 -7.30 5.57
CA HIS A 36 19.86 -7.01 6.83
C HIS A 36 19.03 -5.74 6.67
N THR A 37 17.70 -5.85 6.77
CA THR A 37 16.81 -4.68 6.76
C THR A 37 16.79 -3.95 8.10
N ILE A 38 17.06 -4.67 9.20
CA ILE A 38 17.44 -4.11 10.50
C ILE A 38 18.97 -4.20 10.61
N PRO A 39 19.70 -3.07 10.48
CA PRO A 39 21.15 -3.08 10.49
C PRO A 39 21.71 -3.54 11.84
N GLN A 40 22.78 -4.31 11.79
CA GLN A 40 23.51 -4.82 12.95
C GLN A 40 24.62 -3.85 13.39
N GLU A 41 25.31 -4.17 14.49
CA GLU A 41 26.41 -3.35 15.02
C GLU A 41 27.46 -3.01 13.94
N GLY A 42 27.67 -1.71 13.71
CA GLY A 42 28.63 -1.21 12.72
C GLY A 42 28.14 -1.20 11.27
N GLU A 43 26.96 -1.76 10.99
CA GLU A 43 26.33 -1.67 9.67
C GLU A 43 25.71 -0.29 9.43
N PHE A 44 25.61 0.11 8.16
CA PHE A 44 25.01 1.38 7.77
C PHE A 44 23.55 1.44 8.25
N GLY A 45 23.20 2.52 8.96
CA GLY A 45 21.84 2.76 9.44
C GLY A 45 21.63 2.37 10.90
N SER A 46 22.52 1.56 11.50
CA SER A 46 22.42 1.13 12.91
C SER A 46 22.39 2.31 13.88
N GLN A 47 23.05 3.42 13.55
CA GLN A 47 23.04 4.66 14.34
C GLN A 47 21.69 5.38 14.37
N THR A 48 20.75 5.04 13.48
CA THR A 48 19.39 5.61 13.45
C THR A 48 18.42 4.87 14.37
N TRP A 49 18.90 3.84 15.06
CA TRP A 49 18.17 3.12 16.09
C TRP A 49 18.80 3.47 17.44
N GLU A 50 18.20 4.45 18.12
CA GLU A 50 18.69 4.89 19.41
C GLU A 50 18.63 3.78 20.45
N ASN A 51 19.50 3.86 21.46
CA ASN A 51 19.61 2.87 22.53
C ASN A 51 19.78 1.43 22.01
N GLU A 52 20.43 1.29 20.84
CA GLU A 52 20.64 0.01 20.18
C GLU A 52 19.35 -0.76 19.91
N ALA A 53 18.24 -0.06 19.63
CA ALA A 53 16.94 -0.69 19.43
C ALA A 53 16.90 -1.75 18.31
N TRP A 54 17.87 -1.69 17.40
CA TRP A 54 18.10 -2.71 16.37
C TRP A 54 18.37 -4.12 16.94
N ARG A 55 18.83 -4.24 18.21
CA ARG A 55 19.11 -5.54 18.86
C ARG A 55 17.85 -6.33 19.22
N HIS A 56 16.75 -5.64 19.50
CA HIS A 56 15.53 -6.25 20.06
C HIS A 56 14.26 -5.93 19.27
N THR A 57 14.33 -5.04 18.28
CA THR A 57 13.21 -4.77 17.37
C THR A 57 13.16 -5.82 16.26
N GLY A 58 11.97 -6.33 15.95
CA GLY A 58 11.73 -7.21 14.79
C GLY A 58 10.98 -6.53 13.64
N ALA A 59 10.50 -7.37 12.71
CA ALA A 59 9.87 -6.99 11.45
C ALA A 59 10.81 -6.29 10.46
N THR A 60 10.39 -5.18 9.82
CA THR A 60 11.02 -4.59 8.61
C THR A 60 11.18 -5.59 7.45
N ASN A 61 10.25 -6.53 7.34
CA ASN A 61 10.27 -7.58 6.33
C ASN A 61 9.92 -7.07 4.93
N VAL A 62 10.27 -7.83 3.89
CA VAL A 62 9.91 -7.53 2.49
C VAL A 62 8.82 -8.50 2.04
N TRP A 63 7.60 -8.28 2.51
CA TRP A 63 6.47 -9.16 2.22
C TRP A 63 5.83 -8.89 0.85
N ALA A 64 5.92 -7.66 0.35
CA ALA A 64 5.47 -7.32 -0.99
C ALA A 64 6.42 -7.90 -2.05
N GLY A 65 5.96 -7.91 -3.31
CA GLY A 65 6.76 -8.42 -4.42
C GLY A 65 8.06 -7.64 -4.58
N VAL A 66 9.16 -8.35 -4.80
CA VAL A 66 10.45 -7.75 -5.18
C VAL A 66 10.51 -7.62 -6.70
N THR A 67 11.16 -6.57 -7.17
CA THR A 67 11.35 -6.31 -8.60
C THR A 67 12.82 -6.45 -8.98
N VAL A 68 13.08 -7.12 -10.09
CA VAL A 68 14.44 -7.35 -10.62
C VAL A 68 14.56 -6.67 -11.97
N ASP A 69 15.62 -5.89 -12.14
CA ASP A 69 16.07 -5.38 -13.43
C ASP A 69 17.21 -6.27 -13.92
N GLU A 70 16.88 -7.26 -14.76
CA GLU A 70 17.86 -8.23 -15.24
C GLU A 70 18.96 -7.59 -16.11
N GLU A 71 18.67 -6.48 -16.81
CA GLU A 71 19.64 -5.82 -17.69
C GLU A 71 20.74 -5.12 -16.89
N ARG A 72 20.37 -4.54 -15.75
CA ARG A 72 21.29 -3.77 -14.89
C ARG A 72 21.73 -4.54 -13.65
N GLU A 73 21.25 -5.77 -13.50
CA GLU A 73 21.53 -6.62 -12.36
C GLU A 73 21.16 -5.95 -11.02
N LEU A 74 20.03 -5.25 -10.99
CA LEU A 74 19.51 -4.58 -9.79
C LEU A 74 18.30 -5.32 -9.23
N VAL A 75 18.16 -5.30 -7.90
CA VAL A 75 16.98 -5.78 -7.19
C VAL A 75 16.42 -4.70 -6.26
N PHE A 76 15.11 -4.47 -6.34
CA PHE A 76 14.40 -3.42 -5.60
C PHE A 76 13.51 -4.03 -4.53
N LEU A 77 13.74 -3.62 -3.28
CA LEU A 77 13.10 -4.15 -2.08
C LEU A 77 12.17 -3.10 -1.47
N PRO A 78 10.85 -3.35 -1.45
CA PRO A 78 9.91 -2.54 -0.68
C PRO A 78 9.93 -2.97 0.80
N VAL A 79 10.64 -2.24 1.65
CA VAL A 79 10.86 -2.63 3.05
C VAL A 79 9.66 -2.28 3.94
N GLY A 80 9.32 -3.23 4.81
CA GLY A 80 8.26 -3.15 5.82
C GLY A 80 8.52 -2.15 6.94
N ASN A 81 7.52 -1.93 7.77
CA ASN A 81 7.66 -1.20 9.04
C ASN A 81 8.25 -2.10 10.15
N PRO A 82 8.84 -1.51 11.19
CA PRO A 82 9.29 -2.23 12.37
C PRO A 82 8.12 -2.50 13.32
N THR A 83 8.30 -3.44 14.24
CA THR A 83 7.41 -3.59 15.39
C THR A 83 7.91 -2.75 16.58
N ASN A 84 7.04 -2.25 17.46
CA ASN A 84 5.58 -2.25 17.36
C ASN A 84 5.12 -1.24 16.28
N VAL A 85 4.03 -1.56 15.59
CA VAL A 85 3.53 -0.85 14.40
C VAL A 85 2.94 0.53 14.72
N TYR A 86 2.32 0.70 15.89
CA TYR A 86 1.62 1.95 16.28
C TYR A 86 2.28 2.71 17.44
N TYR A 87 3.39 2.19 17.97
CA TYR A 87 4.17 2.82 19.02
C TYR A 87 5.65 2.47 18.82
N GLY A 88 6.49 3.49 18.73
CA GLY A 88 7.92 3.47 18.49
C GLY A 88 8.78 3.89 19.69
N GLY A 89 8.21 4.12 20.89
CA GLY A 89 8.98 4.57 22.06
C GLY A 89 10.12 3.63 22.51
N GLN A 90 10.09 2.35 22.14
CA GLN A 90 11.17 1.37 22.39
C GLN A 90 12.19 1.29 21.23
N ARG A 91 11.99 2.07 20.17
CA ARG A 91 12.79 2.13 18.94
C ARG A 91 12.91 3.57 18.42
N LEU A 92 13.36 4.48 19.26
CA LEU A 92 13.53 5.88 18.87
C LEU A 92 14.55 6.04 17.73
N GLY A 93 14.37 7.11 16.96
CA GLY A 93 15.16 7.42 15.75
C GLY A 93 14.46 6.98 14.46
N ASP A 94 15.08 7.27 13.32
CA ASP A 94 14.45 7.07 12.00
C ASP A 94 14.25 5.58 11.64
N ASN A 95 14.97 4.67 12.30
CA ASN A 95 14.84 3.22 12.13
C ASN A 95 15.21 2.69 10.73
N LEU A 96 16.25 3.21 10.08
CA LEU A 96 16.68 2.71 8.75
C LEU A 96 17.06 1.22 8.79
N PHE A 97 16.59 0.36 7.89
CA PHE A 97 15.95 0.63 6.60
C PHE A 97 14.43 0.44 6.58
N ALA A 98 13.75 0.61 7.71
CA ALA A 98 12.29 0.57 7.76
C ALA A 98 11.64 1.46 6.70
N GLU A 99 10.55 0.99 6.12
CA GLU A 99 9.67 1.76 5.21
C GLU A 99 10.45 2.46 4.09
N SER A 100 11.46 1.77 3.58
CA SER A 100 12.40 2.26 2.58
C SER A 100 12.29 1.48 1.29
N LEU A 101 12.45 2.16 0.16
CA LEU A 101 12.80 1.51 -1.10
C LEU A 101 14.31 1.31 -1.12
N VAL A 102 14.76 0.07 -1.15
CA VAL A 102 16.20 -0.28 -1.19
C VAL A 102 16.53 -0.91 -2.54
N ALA A 103 17.57 -0.41 -3.20
CA ALA A 103 18.14 -1.00 -4.40
C ALA A 103 19.46 -1.68 -4.06
N LEU A 104 19.59 -2.95 -4.43
CA LEU A 104 20.80 -3.74 -4.25
C LEU A 104 21.33 -4.24 -5.59
N ASP A 105 22.62 -4.48 -5.65
CA ASP A 105 23.22 -5.35 -6.67
C ASP A 105 22.67 -6.78 -6.49
N ALA A 106 22.11 -7.34 -7.56
CA ALA A 106 21.44 -8.63 -7.53
C ALA A 106 22.41 -9.81 -7.33
N ASN A 107 23.68 -9.64 -7.71
CA ASN A 107 24.71 -10.68 -7.63
C ASN A 107 25.42 -10.71 -6.27
N THR A 108 25.60 -9.55 -5.63
CA THR A 108 26.37 -9.42 -4.38
C THR A 108 25.50 -9.12 -3.15
N GLY A 109 24.32 -8.52 -3.34
CA GLY A 109 23.48 -8.01 -2.26
C GLY A 109 23.98 -6.68 -1.67
N GLU A 110 25.00 -6.06 -2.28
CA GLU A 110 25.51 -4.77 -1.85
C GLU A 110 24.49 -3.66 -2.13
N ARG A 111 24.38 -2.70 -1.21
CA ARG A 111 23.44 -1.59 -1.31
C ARG A 111 23.94 -0.54 -2.27
N GLU A 112 23.26 -0.40 -3.40
CA GLU A 112 23.51 0.65 -4.39
C GLU A 112 22.97 1.99 -3.89
N TRP A 113 21.66 2.03 -3.61
CA TRP A 113 21.00 3.21 -3.07
C TRP A 113 19.76 2.81 -2.25
N HIS A 114 19.24 3.76 -1.48
CA HIS A 114 17.95 3.61 -0.81
C HIS A 114 17.29 4.97 -0.64
N PHE A 115 15.98 4.96 -0.46
CA PHE A 115 15.21 6.12 -0.02
C PHE A 115 14.21 5.70 1.04
N GLN A 116 14.27 6.32 2.23
CA GLN A 116 13.31 6.08 3.29
C GLN A 116 12.05 6.94 3.07
N ILE A 117 10.91 6.28 2.90
CA ILE A 117 9.63 6.93 2.57
C ILE A 117 8.89 7.38 3.83
N VAL A 118 9.07 6.68 4.95
CA VAL A 118 8.52 7.07 6.26
C VAL A 118 9.63 7.07 7.30
N HIS A 119 9.83 8.20 7.95
CA HIS A 119 10.73 8.32 9.09
C HIS A 119 10.00 7.93 10.37
N HIS A 120 10.56 7.02 11.17
CA HIS A 120 9.99 6.60 12.45
C HIS A 120 8.47 6.28 12.35
N GLY A 121 8.08 5.32 11.50
CA GLY A 121 6.67 5.08 11.26
C GLY A 121 5.94 4.51 12.48
N VAL A 122 4.74 5.03 12.73
CA VAL A 122 3.82 4.59 13.80
C VAL A 122 2.38 4.43 13.26
N TRP A 123 2.23 4.18 11.95
CA TRP A 123 0.93 4.23 11.28
C TRP A 123 0.55 2.96 10.52
N ASP A 124 1.42 1.94 10.50
CA ASP A 124 1.33 0.80 9.56
C ASP A 124 1.39 1.26 8.10
N TYR A 125 2.41 2.04 7.76
CA TYR A 125 2.53 2.76 6.49
C TYR A 125 3.70 2.24 5.65
N ASP A 126 3.97 0.94 5.78
CA ASP A 126 4.96 0.22 5.00
C ASP A 126 4.69 0.22 3.50
N LEU A 127 5.70 -0.21 2.74
CA LEU A 127 5.64 -0.28 1.28
C LEU A 127 4.95 -1.58 0.85
N PRO A 128 3.68 -1.53 0.42
CA PRO A 128 2.89 -2.73 0.30
C PRO A 128 2.94 -3.31 -1.11
N THR A 129 3.59 -2.65 -2.07
CA THR A 129 3.57 -3.01 -3.49
C THR A 129 4.96 -3.27 -4.02
N GLN A 130 5.01 -4.08 -5.07
CA GLN A 130 6.20 -4.24 -5.88
C GLN A 130 6.63 -2.90 -6.49
N PRO A 131 7.91 -2.51 -6.38
CA PRO A 131 8.43 -1.35 -7.09
C PRO A 131 8.29 -1.57 -8.60
N MET A 132 7.77 -0.60 -9.33
CA MET A 132 7.43 -0.78 -10.75
C MET A 132 8.50 -0.17 -11.66
N LEU A 133 9.12 -0.98 -12.53
CA LEU A 133 10.02 -0.47 -13.57
C LEU A 133 9.18 0.20 -14.67
N THR A 134 9.28 1.51 -14.77
CA THR A 134 8.46 2.35 -15.65
C THR A 134 9.38 3.26 -16.46
N PRO A 135 9.78 2.85 -17.67
CA PRO A 135 10.49 3.77 -18.54
C PRO A 135 9.54 4.90 -18.97
N ILE A 136 9.88 6.13 -18.59
CA ILE A 136 9.04 7.32 -18.80
C ILE A 136 9.84 8.44 -19.46
N THR A 137 9.17 9.49 -19.92
CA THR A 137 9.82 10.67 -20.48
C THR A 137 9.25 11.90 -19.80
N VAL A 138 10.08 12.63 -19.07
CA VAL A 138 9.69 13.84 -18.32
C VAL A 138 10.49 15.00 -18.89
N ASP A 139 9.81 16.08 -19.28
CA ASP A 139 10.42 17.27 -19.90
C ASP A 139 11.38 16.94 -21.07
N GLY A 140 11.02 15.93 -21.87
CA GLY A 140 11.83 15.47 -23.01
C GLY A 140 13.02 14.58 -22.65
N ARG A 141 13.28 14.33 -21.36
CA ARG A 141 14.31 13.40 -20.89
C ARG A 141 13.73 12.02 -20.65
N ARG A 142 14.27 11.01 -21.32
CA ARG A 142 14.01 9.59 -21.03
C ARG A 142 14.60 9.24 -19.67
N ILE A 143 13.79 8.65 -18.80
CA ILE A 143 14.20 8.18 -17.47
C ILE A 143 13.79 6.73 -17.36
N GLU A 144 14.74 5.89 -16.98
CA GLU A 144 14.49 4.49 -16.67
C GLU A 144 14.05 4.43 -15.20
N ALA A 145 12.79 4.73 -14.93
CA ALA A 145 12.32 4.99 -13.56
C ALA A 145 11.89 3.72 -12.83
N VAL A 146 11.98 3.76 -11.50
CA VAL A 146 11.30 2.85 -10.57
C VAL A 146 10.26 3.66 -9.78
N VAL A 147 9.02 3.19 -9.79
CA VAL A 147 7.88 3.84 -9.12
C VAL A 147 7.42 3.00 -7.94
N GLN A 148 7.33 3.60 -6.77
CA GLN A 148 6.78 3.00 -5.56
C GLN A 148 5.41 3.58 -5.25
N LEU A 149 4.39 2.71 -5.25
CA LEU A 149 3.06 3.03 -4.72
C LEU A 149 3.03 2.72 -3.22
N THR A 150 2.38 3.58 -2.44
CA THR A 150 2.50 3.55 -0.98
C THR A 150 1.15 3.53 -0.27
N LYS A 151 1.14 3.08 0.99
CA LYS A 151 -0.06 3.09 1.84
C LYS A 151 -0.59 4.50 2.08
N GLN A 152 0.26 5.53 2.09
CA GLN A 152 -0.16 6.93 2.26
C GLN A 152 -0.94 7.49 1.05
N GLY A 153 -0.89 6.80 -0.10
CA GLY A 153 -1.45 7.30 -1.35
C GLY A 153 -0.62 8.40 -2.00
N LEU A 154 0.66 8.47 -1.63
CA LEU A 154 1.68 9.23 -2.32
C LEU A 154 2.39 8.30 -3.31
N VAL A 155 2.96 8.86 -4.37
CA VAL A 155 3.65 8.09 -5.40
C VAL A 155 5.06 8.62 -5.52
N PHE A 156 6.04 7.76 -5.26
CA PHE A 156 7.45 8.10 -5.33
C PHE A 156 8.04 7.52 -6.61
N ALA A 157 8.86 8.30 -7.31
CA ALA A 157 9.49 7.89 -8.55
C ALA A 157 10.95 8.29 -8.53
N PHE A 158 11.84 7.36 -8.87
CA PHE A 158 13.29 7.55 -8.88
C PHE A 158 13.85 7.07 -10.21
N ASP A 159 14.97 7.66 -10.65
CA ASP A 159 15.83 6.97 -11.62
C ASP A 159 16.31 5.66 -10.97
N ARG A 160 16.05 4.53 -11.63
CA ARG A 160 16.26 3.22 -11.01
C ARG A 160 17.73 2.88 -10.79
N VAL A 161 18.65 3.58 -11.46
CA VAL A 161 20.10 3.36 -11.33
C VAL A 161 20.66 4.23 -10.22
N THR A 162 20.34 5.53 -10.23
CA THR A 162 20.99 6.49 -9.33
C THR A 162 20.23 6.70 -8.02
N GLY A 163 18.94 6.35 -7.96
CA GLY A 163 18.07 6.69 -6.85
C GLY A 163 17.69 8.18 -6.80
N GLU A 164 18.06 8.97 -7.81
CA GLU A 164 17.67 10.37 -7.88
C GLU A 164 16.16 10.49 -8.11
N PRO A 165 15.45 11.33 -7.35
CA PRO A 165 14.01 11.47 -7.49
C PRO A 165 13.66 12.13 -8.83
N VAL A 166 12.64 11.59 -9.52
CA VAL A 166 12.15 12.11 -10.81
C VAL A 166 11.58 13.51 -10.64
N TRP A 167 10.84 13.73 -9.55
CA TRP A 167 10.32 15.03 -9.13
C TRP A 167 10.81 15.36 -7.72
N PRO A 168 10.95 16.65 -7.35
CA PRO A 168 11.40 17.02 -6.02
C PRO A 168 10.58 16.37 -4.91
N ILE A 169 11.25 15.96 -3.84
CA ILE A 169 10.65 15.46 -2.60
C ILE A 169 10.98 16.46 -1.51
N GLU A 170 9.97 16.92 -0.79
CA GLU A 170 10.09 17.94 0.26
C GLU A 170 9.90 17.31 1.63
N GLU A 171 10.79 17.64 2.56
CA GLU A 171 10.57 17.39 3.99
C GLU A 171 9.56 18.39 4.54
N ARG A 172 8.40 17.90 4.99
CA ARG A 172 7.34 18.76 5.54
C ARG A 172 7.09 18.44 7.01
N PRO A 173 6.90 19.45 7.88
CA PRO A 173 6.52 19.23 9.27
C PRO A 173 5.22 18.44 9.39
N VAL A 174 5.19 17.48 10.32
CA VAL A 174 4.01 16.65 10.61
C VAL A 174 3.61 16.76 12.09
N PRO A 175 2.35 16.44 12.46
CA PRO A 175 1.93 16.42 13.86
C PRO A 175 2.80 15.49 14.71
N GLN A 176 3.06 15.89 15.95
CA GLN A 176 3.93 15.15 16.86
C GLN A 176 3.14 14.32 17.87
N SER A 177 3.69 13.19 18.29
CA SER A 177 3.08 12.36 19.32
C SER A 177 3.17 13.02 20.70
N ASP A 178 2.13 12.80 21.51
CA ASP A 178 2.04 13.17 22.91
C ASP A 178 1.95 11.93 23.83
N VAL A 179 2.07 10.74 23.26
CA VAL A 179 2.07 9.47 23.99
C VAL A 179 3.37 9.37 24.81
N PRO A 180 3.30 9.11 26.13
CA PRO A 180 4.50 9.04 26.96
C PRO A 180 5.52 8.02 26.44
N GLY A 181 6.78 8.44 26.30
CA GLY A 181 7.87 7.61 25.79
C GLY A 181 8.04 7.65 24.27
N GLU A 182 7.06 8.19 23.53
CA GLU A 182 7.12 8.30 22.07
C GLU A 182 7.85 9.57 21.60
N ARG A 183 8.58 9.47 20.49
CA ARG A 183 9.08 10.63 19.74
C ARG A 183 9.05 10.37 18.23
N THR A 184 7.98 10.85 17.61
CA THR A 184 7.81 10.85 16.14
C THR A 184 8.86 11.73 15.45
N ALA A 185 9.11 11.44 14.17
CA ALA A 185 9.94 12.30 13.32
C ALA A 185 9.32 13.70 13.15
N ALA A 186 10.17 14.74 13.10
CA ALA A 186 9.72 16.12 12.97
C ALA A 186 9.14 16.43 11.59
N THR A 187 9.67 15.78 10.55
CA THR A 187 9.23 15.92 9.16
C THR A 187 9.00 14.55 8.54
N GLN A 188 8.29 14.55 7.42
CA GLN A 188 8.16 13.39 6.53
C GLN A 188 8.42 13.80 5.08
N PRO A 189 8.83 12.86 4.20
CA PRO A 189 8.99 13.12 2.79
C PRO A 189 7.63 13.24 2.07
N PHE A 190 7.49 14.27 1.24
CA PHE A 190 6.34 14.45 0.35
C PHE A 190 6.81 14.68 -1.08
N PRO A 191 6.49 13.78 -2.03
CA PRO A 191 6.79 14.03 -3.43
C PRO A 191 5.92 15.20 -3.92
N THR A 192 6.50 16.09 -4.70
CA THR A 192 5.79 17.22 -5.31
C THR A 192 4.86 16.78 -6.43
N ARG A 193 5.18 15.64 -7.07
CA ARG A 193 4.39 14.97 -8.10
C ARG A 193 4.60 13.46 -8.03
N PRO A 194 3.59 12.67 -8.46
CA PRO A 194 2.21 13.07 -8.71
C PRO A 194 1.48 13.56 -7.44
N PRO A 195 0.35 14.30 -7.56
CA PRO A 195 -0.52 14.56 -6.41
C PRO A 195 -1.04 13.25 -5.80
N SER A 196 -1.53 13.31 -4.56
CA SER A 196 -2.07 12.12 -3.90
C SER A 196 -3.13 11.42 -4.75
N LEU A 197 -3.14 10.09 -4.68
CA LEU A 197 -4.13 9.22 -5.29
C LEU A 197 -5.55 9.45 -4.75
N LEU A 198 -5.69 10.00 -3.54
CA LEU A 198 -6.96 10.47 -3.00
C LEU A 198 -7.17 11.98 -3.21
N PRO A 199 -8.42 12.47 -3.28
CA PRO A 199 -8.68 13.90 -3.31
C PRO A 199 -8.22 14.65 -2.05
N THR A 200 -8.24 13.97 -0.90
CA THR A 200 -7.87 14.53 0.41
C THR A 200 -7.23 13.44 1.26
N LEU A 201 -6.31 13.85 2.14
CA LEU A 201 -5.59 13.01 3.10
C LEU A 201 -5.74 13.61 4.51
N GLY A 202 -5.67 12.77 5.54
CA GLY A 202 -6.03 13.16 6.90
C GLY A 202 -7.53 13.19 7.11
N MET A 203 -7.94 13.49 8.33
CA MET A 203 -9.34 13.59 8.76
C MET A 203 -9.60 14.97 9.35
N THR A 204 -10.67 15.61 8.90
CA THR A 204 -11.23 16.83 9.47
C THR A 204 -12.74 16.71 9.51
N PRO A 205 -13.47 17.57 10.27
CA PRO A 205 -14.94 17.55 10.26
C PRO A 205 -15.58 17.69 8.86
N ASN A 206 -14.86 18.23 7.87
CA ASN A 206 -15.33 18.34 6.48
C ASN A 206 -15.25 17.02 5.70
N ASP A 207 -14.53 16.02 6.24
CA ASP A 207 -14.39 14.69 5.67
C ASP A 207 -15.42 13.70 6.21
N ALA A 208 -16.22 14.13 7.20
CA ALA A 208 -17.32 13.35 7.76
C ALA A 208 -18.28 12.86 6.67
N PHE A 209 -18.87 11.69 6.89
CA PHE A 209 -19.94 11.13 6.07
C PHE A 209 -21.01 12.18 5.71
N ASP A 210 -21.47 12.25 4.46
CA ASP A 210 -22.28 13.39 4.00
C ASP A 210 -23.46 13.03 3.07
N LEU A 211 -23.93 11.77 3.07
CA LEU A 211 -25.06 11.39 2.21
C LEU A 211 -26.41 11.98 2.66
N THR A 212 -26.53 12.43 3.92
CA THR A 212 -27.65 13.23 4.41
C THR A 212 -27.15 14.27 5.42
N PRO A 213 -27.81 15.45 5.56
CA PRO A 213 -27.44 16.43 6.56
C PRO A 213 -27.49 15.90 8.01
N GLU A 214 -28.47 15.04 8.31
CA GLU A 214 -28.64 14.45 9.63
C GLU A 214 -27.48 13.50 9.96
N LEU A 215 -27.13 12.60 9.04
CA LEU A 215 -25.99 11.69 9.24
C LEU A 215 -24.65 12.42 9.20
N GLN A 216 -24.55 13.53 8.46
CA GLN A 216 -23.37 14.38 8.50
C GLN A 216 -23.15 14.99 9.86
N SER A 217 -24.21 15.54 10.45
CA SER A 217 -24.16 16.11 11.80
C SER A 217 -23.80 15.03 12.84
N ALA A 218 -24.38 13.83 12.71
CA ALA A 218 -24.07 12.70 13.60
C ALA A 218 -22.62 12.22 13.44
N ALA A 219 -22.10 12.13 12.21
CA ALA A 219 -20.72 11.76 11.95
C ALA A 219 -19.74 12.80 12.51
N GLN A 220 -20.03 14.10 12.33
CA GLN A 220 -19.23 15.18 12.91
C GLN A 220 -19.22 15.12 14.43
N ALA A 221 -20.37 14.89 15.07
CA ALA A 221 -20.44 14.71 16.52
C ALA A 221 -19.66 13.47 16.98
N ALA A 222 -19.71 12.37 16.24
CA ALA A 222 -18.91 11.17 16.53
C ALA A 222 -17.40 11.43 16.40
N MET A 223 -16.98 12.30 15.48
CA MET A 223 -15.58 12.70 15.31
C MET A 223 -15.01 13.47 16.50
N GLU A 224 -15.84 14.23 17.22
CA GLU A 224 -15.40 15.07 18.36
C GLU A 224 -14.78 14.26 19.51
N ALA A 225 -15.09 12.96 19.60
CA ALA A 225 -14.51 12.06 20.59
C ALA A 225 -13.04 11.70 20.33
N PHE A 226 -12.51 12.03 19.15
CA PHE A 226 -11.21 11.57 18.69
C PHE A 226 -10.34 12.71 18.18
N ARG A 227 -9.03 12.49 18.23
CA ARG A 227 -8.07 13.35 17.56
C ARG A 227 -8.26 13.26 16.05
N THR A 228 -8.26 14.41 15.39
CA THR A 228 -8.31 14.53 13.93
C THR A 228 -7.14 15.41 13.45
N GLY A 229 -6.75 15.30 12.19
CA GLY A 229 -5.63 16.05 11.65
C GLY A 229 -5.17 15.58 10.27
N PRO A 230 -4.07 16.14 9.75
CA PRO A 230 -3.55 15.83 8.42
C PRO A 230 -2.99 14.39 8.32
N LEU A 231 -2.47 14.03 7.14
CA LEU A 231 -1.62 12.84 7.02
C LEU A 231 -0.52 12.88 8.08
N TYR A 232 -0.21 11.71 8.65
CA TYR A 232 0.74 11.53 9.76
C TYR A 232 0.30 12.11 11.11
N THR A 233 -0.99 12.36 11.34
CA THR A 233 -1.49 12.47 12.72
C THR A 233 -1.19 11.16 13.48
N PRO A 234 -0.43 11.18 14.58
CA PRO A 234 0.02 9.97 15.26
C PRO A 234 -1.12 9.29 16.03
N PRO A 235 -1.01 7.98 16.30
CA PRO A 235 -1.85 7.30 17.30
C PRO A 235 -1.85 8.02 18.65
N SER A 236 -2.94 7.86 19.41
CA SER A 236 -3.12 8.54 20.70
C SER A 236 -3.88 7.68 21.71
N LEU A 237 -3.84 8.08 22.99
CA LEU A 237 -4.56 7.37 24.07
C LEU A 237 -6.09 7.57 24.00
N GLU A 238 -6.53 8.75 23.55
CA GLU A 238 -7.94 9.07 23.27
C GLU A 238 -8.44 8.44 21.96
N GLY A 239 -7.52 8.20 21.01
CA GLY A 239 -7.80 7.63 19.70
C GLY A 239 -7.69 8.69 18.61
N SER A 240 -6.96 8.38 17.55
CA SER A 240 -6.78 9.25 16.39
C SER A 240 -7.53 8.71 15.19
N LEU A 241 -8.41 9.52 14.60
CA LEU A 241 -8.98 9.24 13.30
C LEU A 241 -7.96 9.58 12.22
N VAL A 242 -7.51 8.55 11.52
CA VAL A 242 -6.48 8.66 10.48
C VAL A 242 -7.06 8.31 9.12
N ARG A 243 -6.58 8.98 8.09
CA ARG A 243 -6.87 8.61 6.70
C ARG A 243 -5.62 8.84 5.85
N PRO A 244 -5.12 7.81 5.17
CA PRO A 244 -5.66 6.44 5.06
C PRO A 244 -5.62 5.65 6.38
N SER A 245 -6.35 4.53 6.47
CA SER A 245 -6.17 3.54 7.55
C SER A 245 -4.89 2.72 7.32
N GLY A 246 -4.54 1.81 8.24
CA GLY A 246 -3.41 0.87 8.06
C GLY A 246 -3.54 -0.02 6.81
N GLY A 247 -4.77 -0.21 6.30
CA GLY A 247 -5.00 -0.86 5.01
C GLY A 247 -4.46 -0.08 3.81
N GLY A 248 -4.15 1.20 3.99
CA GLY A 248 -3.56 2.09 2.98
C GLY A 248 -4.52 2.52 1.87
N VAL A 249 -4.08 3.51 1.10
CA VAL A 249 -4.68 3.88 -0.18
C VAL A 249 -4.39 2.81 -1.22
N VAL A 250 -3.13 2.39 -1.30
CA VAL A 250 -2.70 1.26 -2.12
C VAL A 250 -2.17 0.19 -1.16
N ASN A 251 -2.43 -1.08 -1.47
CA ASN A 251 -1.93 -2.24 -0.74
C ASN A 251 -1.35 -3.25 -1.76
N TRP A 252 -1.26 -4.54 -1.45
CA TRP A 252 -0.51 -5.54 -2.22
C TRP A 252 -0.83 -5.69 -3.70
N GLY A 253 -1.98 -5.21 -4.17
CA GLY A 253 -2.37 -5.34 -5.58
C GLY A 253 -1.57 -4.49 -6.57
N GLY A 254 -0.92 -3.42 -6.11
CA GLY A 254 -0.13 -2.54 -6.97
C GLY A 254 -0.93 -1.79 -8.03
N GLY A 255 -0.24 -1.38 -9.10
CA GLY A 255 -0.81 -0.70 -10.26
C GLY A 255 -0.47 -1.39 -11.57
N ALA A 256 -1.09 -0.93 -12.65
CA ALA A 256 -0.82 -1.38 -14.01
C ALA A 256 -0.23 -0.24 -14.84
N PHE A 257 0.94 -0.42 -15.42
CA PHE A 257 1.58 0.58 -16.28
C PHE A 257 1.42 0.23 -17.75
N ASP A 258 1.03 1.22 -18.55
CA ASP A 258 0.99 1.13 -20.01
C ASP A 258 2.18 1.89 -20.62
N PRO A 259 3.20 1.17 -21.13
CA PRO A 259 4.40 1.80 -21.70
C PRO A 259 4.13 2.52 -23.03
N GLU A 260 3.03 2.25 -23.73
CA GLU A 260 2.70 2.96 -24.97
C GLU A 260 2.18 4.38 -24.70
N SER A 261 1.40 4.55 -23.63
CA SER A 261 0.82 5.84 -23.27
C SER A 261 1.52 6.54 -22.11
N GLY A 262 2.41 5.86 -21.38
CA GLY A 262 3.01 6.37 -20.15
C GLY A 262 2.03 6.51 -18.97
N LEU A 263 0.87 5.85 -19.06
CA LEU A 263 -0.18 5.95 -18.03
C LEU A 263 -0.04 4.83 -17.00
N LEU A 264 -0.18 5.19 -15.73
CA LEU A 264 -0.22 4.28 -14.60
C LEU A 264 -1.63 4.24 -14.01
N TYR A 265 -2.25 3.06 -13.99
CA TYR A 265 -3.58 2.81 -13.44
C TYR A 265 -3.48 2.24 -12.04
N VAL A 266 -4.09 2.92 -11.07
CA VAL A 266 -4.03 2.54 -9.66
C VAL A 266 -5.43 2.53 -9.08
N LYS A 267 -5.78 1.41 -8.45
CA LYS A 267 -6.95 1.35 -7.59
C LYS A 267 -6.58 1.89 -6.21
N SER A 268 -7.42 2.76 -5.67
CA SER A 268 -7.13 3.50 -4.44
C SER A 268 -8.28 3.38 -3.45
N SER A 269 -7.99 3.03 -2.20
CA SER A 269 -8.95 2.91 -1.10
C SER A 269 -9.01 4.22 -0.31
N ASN A 270 -10.21 4.76 -0.11
CA ASN A 270 -10.50 5.96 0.67
C ASN A 270 -11.22 5.57 1.98
N VAL A 271 -10.44 5.06 2.91
CA VAL A 271 -10.92 4.51 4.19
C VAL A 271 -10.23 5.21 5.34
N SER A 272 -10.99 5.71 6.30
CA SER A 272 -10.47 6.16 7.59
C SER A 272 -10.37 5.02 8.59
N GLY A 273 -9.34 5.04 9.45
CA GLY A 273 -9.18 4.13 10.57
C GLY A 273 -9.13 4.86 11.92
N LEU A 274 -9.26 4.10 13.00
CA LEU A 274 -9.12 4.59 14.37
C LEU A 274 -7.84 3.99 14.99
N GLN A 275 -6.84 4.84 15.25
CA GLN A 275 -5.60 4.45 15.88
C GLN A 275 -5.59 4.90 17.34
N ARG A 276 -6.06 4.01 18.22
CA ARG A 276 -6.06 4.21 19.67
C ARG A 276 -5.04 3.30 20.32
N LEU A 277 -4.23 3.85 21.22
CA LEU A 277 -3.29 3.11 22.03
C LEU A 277 -3.84 2.87 23.44
N VAL A 278 -3.54 1.70 23.99
CA VAL A 278 -3.73 1.40 25.40
C VAL A 278 -2.43 0.93 26.00
N LYS A 279 -2.22 1.24 27.28
CA LYS A 279 -1.05 0.76 28.01
C LYS A 279 -1.11 -0.77 28.05
N PHE A 280 0.01 -1.41 27.71
CA PHE A 280 0.11 -2.85 27.76
C PHE A 280 0.00 -3.34 29.21
N ASP A 281 -0.84 -4.35 29.39
CA ASP A 281 -1.01 -5.11 30.62
C ASP A 281 -1.08 -6.58 30.24
N PRO A 282 -0.10 -7.42 30.65
CA PRO A 282 -0.05 -8.82 30.26
C PRO A 282 -1.25 -9.65 30.77
N GLU A 283 -2.02 -9.16 31.76
CA GLU A 283 -3.21 -9.84 32.25
C GLU A 283 -4.47 -9.51 31.45
N THR A 284 -4.54 -8.31 30.85
CA THR A 284 -5.80 -7.76 30.30
C THR A 284 -5.72 -7.35 28.83
N THR A 285 -4.52 -7.27 28.24
CA THR A 285 -4.31 -6.86 26.85
C THR A 285 -3.67 -7.98 26.03
N THR A 286 -4.02 -8.04 24.74
CA THR A 286 -3.36 -8.95 23.78
C THR A 286 -2.30 -8.17 23.01
N ASN A 287 -1.07 -8.66 22.98
CA ASN A 287 -0.03 -8.15 22.09
C ASN A 287 0.10 -9.07 20.86
N PRO A 288 -0.42 -8.66 19.69
CA PRO A 288 -0.29 -9.46 18.46
C PRO A 288 1.16 -9.54 17.94
N PHE A 289 2.08 -8.76 18.50
CA PHE A 289 3.50 -8.69 18.14
C PHE A 289 4.42 -9.16 19.27
N ALA A 290 3.92 -10.00 20.20
CA ALA A 290 4.68 -10.48 21.35
C ALA A 290 5.98 -11.20 20.97
N ASP A 291 6.02 -11.82 19.79
CA ASP A 291 7.20 -12.53 19.29
C ASP A 291 8.32 -11.60 18.78
N THR A 292 8.03 -10.32 18.56
CA THR A 292 8.96 -9.39 17.91
C THR A 292 9.18 -8.08 18.65
N THR A 293 8.42 -7.77 19.71
CA THR A 293 8.59 -6.56 20.55
C THR A 293 7.93 -6.70 21.92
N ASP A 294 8.59 -6.17 22.96
CA ASP A 294 7.99 -5.89 24.28
C ASP A 294 7.38 -4.46 24.28
N PRO A 295 6.05 -4.30 24.42
CA PRO A 295 5.40 -3.00 24.24
C PRO A 295 5.05 -2.32 25.58
N ASP A 296 5.30 -1.02 25.68
CA ASP A 296 4.64 -0.19 26.70
C ASP A 296 3.17 0.07 26.36
N TYR A 297 2.86 0.14 25.06
CA TYR A 297 1.53 0.40 24.51
C TYR A 297 1.24 -0.52 23.32
N VAL A 298 -0.02 -0.95 23.21
CA VAL A 298 -0.55 -1.73 22.08
C VAL A 298 -1.74 -1.02 21.45
N GLY A 299 -2.05 -1.34 20.20
CA GLY A 299 -3.30 -0.92 19.57
C GLY A 299 -4.50 -1.46 20.36
N TYR A 300 -5.47 -0.59 20.67
CA TYR A 300 -6.67 -0.94 21.42
C TYR A 300 -7.51 -2.01 20.71
N ASP A 301 -7.55 -1.95 19.38
CA ASP A 301 -8.20 -2.93 18.53
C ASP A 301 -7.13 -3.60 17.67
N ALA A 302 -7.16 -4.93 17.61
CA ALA A 302 -6.16 -5.71 16.85
C ALA A 302 -6.36 -5.59 15.32
N ASP A 303 -7.37 -4.84 14.87
CA ASP A 303 -7.67 -4.63 13.47
C ASP A 303 -6.69 -3.63 12.84
N LEU A 304 -5.59 -4.16 12.29
CA LEU A 304 -4.51 -3.48 11.55
C LEU A 304 -4.99 -2.86 10.22
N GLY A 305 -6.09 -2.12 10.26
CA GLY A 305 -6.81 -1.66 9.07
C GLY A 305 -8.30 -1.39 9.29
N GLY A 306 -8.78 -1.52 10.53
CA GLY A 306 -10.19 -1.35 10.89
C GLY A 306 -10.76 -0.02 10.44
N ARG A 307 -11.99 -0.06 9.94
CA ARG A 307 -12.68 1.14 9.44
C ARG A 307 -13.27 1.90 10.62
N ALA A 308 -12.96 3.19 10.73
CA ALA A 308 -13.68 4.05 11.65
C ALA A 308 -15.14 4.16 11.16
N THR A 309 -16.09 3.85 12.04
CA THR A 309 -17.52 3.83 11.72
C THR A 309 -18.36 4.47 12.82
N PHE A 310 -19.58 4.85 12.47
CA PHE A 310 -20.63 5.37 13.37
C PHE A 310 -21.98 4.76 12.99
N GLU A 311 -23.02 4.97 13.80
CA GLU A 311 -24.41 4.56 13.50
C GLU A 311 -24.53 3.12 12.95
N ASP A 312 -24.20 2.13 13.81
CA ASP A 312 -24.13 0.71 13.45
C ASP A 312 -23.36 0.47 12.13
N GLY A 313 -22.12 0.96 12.10
CA GLY A 313 -21.08 0.61 11.14
C GLY A 313 -21.17 1.28 9.75
N ILE A 314 -21.79 2.45 9.66
CA ILE A 314 -21.61 3.38 8.53
C ILE A 314 -20.17 3.93 8.59
N PRO A 315 -19.39 3.96 7.49
CA PRO A 315 -18.07 4.57 7.48
C PRO A 315 -18.11 6.04 7.90
N LEU A 316 -17.18 6.43 8.74
CA LEU A 316 -17.16 7.75 9.36
C LEU A 316 -16.72 8.85 8.38
N ASN A 317 -15.88 8.50 7.40
CA ASN A 317 -15.57 9.37 6.27
C ASN A 317 -16.62 9.30 5.15
N LYS A 318 -16.74 10.35 4.33
CA LYS A 318 -17.64 10.37 3.17
C LYS A 318 -17.17 9.51 1.99
N PRO A 319 -18.12 8.97 1.19
CA PRO A 319 -17.82 8.33 -0.09
C PRO A 319 -17.35 9.34 -1.16
N PRO A 320 -16.81 8.89 -2.31
CA PRO A 320 -16.51 7.51 -2.67
C PRO A 320 -15.43 6.86 -1.82
N TYR A 321 -15.64 5.61 -1.41
CA TYR A 321 -14.70 4.83 -0.61
C TYR A 321 -13.56 4.19 -1.40
N ALA A 322 -13.64 4.23 -2.74
CA ALA A 322 -12.53 3.82 -3.59
C ALA A 322 -12.58 4.53 -4.93
N TYR A 323 -11.42 4.62 -5.56
CA TYR A 323 -11.22 5.23 -6.88
C TYR A 323 -10.41 4.30 -7.77
N LEU A 324 -10.62 4.44 -9.08
CA LEU A 324 -9.65 4.06 -10.10
C LEU A 324 -9.03 5.35 -10.63
N VAL A 325 -7.70 5.42 -10.60
CA VAL A 325 -6.93 6.61 -10.95
C VAL A 325 -6.01 6.28 -12.11
N ALA A 326 -5.97 7.13 -13.13
CA ALA A 326 -4.90 7.12 -14.12
C ALA A 326 -3.98 8.31 -13.88
N LEU A 327 -2.69 8.02 -13.72
CA LEU A 327 -1.61 8.99 -13.62
C LEU A 327 -0.85 9.04 -14.93
N ASP A 328 -0.59 10.24 -15.43
CA ASP A 328 0.37 10.45 -16.51
C ASP A 328 1.76 10.61 -15.91
N LEU A 329 2.62 9.62 -16.07
CA LEU A 329 3.96 9.67 -15.50
C LEU A 329 4.92 10.54 -16.31
N SER A 330 4.53 11.02 -17.50
CA SER A 330 5.32 11.99 -18.26
C SER A 330 5.23 13.40 -17.67
N THR A 331 4.08 13.77 -17.10
CA THR A 331 3.85 15.08 -16.48
C THR A 331 3.74 15.02 -14.95
N GLY A 332 3.47 13.84 -14.41
CA GLY A 332 3.15 13.65 -12.99
C GLY A 332 1.77 14.18 -12.63
N ASP A 333 0.81 14.22 -13.55
CA ASP A 333 -0.57 14.67 -13.30
C ASP A 333 -1.56 13.50 -13.24
N ILE A 334 -2.73 13.74 -12.64
CA ILE A 334 -3.87 12.83 -12.75
C ILE A 334 -4.53 13.06 -14.11
N ALA A 335 -4.47 12.06 -14.99
CA ALA A 335 -5.17 12.08 -16.27
C ALA A 335 -6.69 11.97 -16.06
N TRP A 336 -7.11 11.08 -15.17
CA TRP A 336 -8.49 10.98 -14.71
C TRP A 336 -8.58 10.22 -13.38
N ARG A 337 -9.68 10.45 -12.65
CA ARG A 337 -10.03 9.74 -11.42
C ARG A 337 -11.53 9.49 -11.42
N VAL A 338 -11.95 8.25 -11.21
CA VAL A 338 -13.37 7.86 -11.15
C VAL A 338 -13.66 7.02 -9.90
N PRO A 339 -14.85 7.09 -9.30
CA PRO A 339 -15.26 6.17 -8.25
C PRO A 339 -15.18 4.72 -8.72
N PHE A 340 -14.63 3.82 -7.91
CA PHE A 340 -14.47 2.39 -8.24
C PHE A 340 -15.36 1.52 -7.36
N GLY A 341 -16.17 0.66 -7.99
CA GLY A 341 -17.05 -0.29 -7.32
C GLY A 341 -18.40 0.28 -6.90
N ARG A 342 -19.40 -0.59 -6.76
CA ARG A 342 -20.77 -0.17 -6.38
C ARG A 342 -20.82 0.20 -4.90
N GLY A 343 -19.94 -0.34 -4.06
CA GLY A 343 -19.94 -0.17 -2.61
C GLY A 343 -20.77 -1.24 -1.90
N SER A 344 -20.60 -1.33 -0.57
CA SER A 344 -21.15 -2.43 0.23
C SER A 344 -22.68 -2.50 0.22
N ASP A 345 -23.23 -3.69 -0.02
CA ASP A 345 -24.67 -3.97 0.13
C ASP A 345 -25.19 -3.59 1.51
N ARG A 346 -24.40 -3.84 2.56
CA ARG A 346 -24.78 -3.48 3.94
C ARG A 346 -25.01 -1.99 4.10
N LEU A 347 -24.15 -1.16 3.49
CA LEU A 347 -24.33 0.30 3.52
C LEU A 347 -25.53 0.72 2.66
N ARG A 348 -25.66 0.16 1.46
CA ARG A 348 -26.78 0.48 0.55
C ARG A 348 -28.14 0.12 1.15
N ALA A 349 -28.21 -0.97 1.91
CA ALA A 349 -29.41 -1.44 2.59
C ALA A 349 -29.57 -0.86 4.02
N HIS A 350 -28.68 0.05 4.45
CA HIS A 350 -28.68 0.52 5.83
C HIS A 350 -29.98 1.26 6.17
N PRO A 351 -30.65 0.97 7.32
CA PRO A 351 -31.93 1.58 7.66
C PRO A 351 -31.91 3.12 7.67
N ALA A 352 -30.81 3.73 8.12
CA ALA A 352 -30.65 5.18 8.15
C ALA A 352 -30.53 5.84 6.76
N LEU A 353 -30.32 5.06 5.69
CA LEU A 353 -30.23 5.53 4.31
C LEU A 353 -31.48 5.19 3.49
N ARG A 354 -32.55 4.72 4.14
CA ARG A 354 -33.79 4.37 3.45
C ARG A 354 -34.41 5.60 2.78
N GLY A 355 -34.58 5.53 1.46
CA GLY A 355 -35.17 6.62 0.68
C GLY A 355 -34.17 7.72 0.27
N VAL A 356 -32.89 7.57 0.61
CA VAL A 356 -31.80 8.41 0.11
C VAL A 356 -31.45 7.98 -1.31
N ASP A 357 -31.33 8.93 -2.23
CA ASP A 357 -30.83 8.67 -3.58
C ASP A 357 -29.32 8.48 -3.55
N LEU A 358 -28.87 7.23 -3.57
CA LEU A 358 -27.47 6.86 -3.42
C LEU A 358 -26.77 6.88 -4.78
N PRO A 359 -25.55 7.44 -4.89
CA PRO A 359 -24.74 7.32 -6.10
C PRO A 359 -24.59 5.86 -6.58
N ASP A 360 -24.56 5.67 -7.90
CA ASP A 360 -24.32 4.38 -8.54
C ASP A 360 -23.03 3.70 -8.05
N ARG A 361 -22.05 4.49 -7.64
CA ARG A 361 -20.75 4.04 -7.14
C ARG A 361 -20.43 4.75 -5.83
N LEU A 362 -20.69 4.06 -4.72
CA LEU A 362 -20.26 4.51 -3.40
C LEU A 362 -18.78 4.19 -3.13
N GLY A 363 -18.16 3.35 -3.94
CA GLY A 363 -16.77 2.95 -3.76
C GLY A 363 -16.62 1.63 -3.00
N THR A 364 -15.78 0.74 -3.52
CA THR A 364 -15.44 -0.54 -2.92
C THR A 364 -13.94 -0.61 -2.63
N PRO A 365 -13.52 -0.36 -1.37
CA PRO A 365 -12.12 -0.50 -0.98
C PRO A 365 -11.63 -1.95 -1.10
N GLY A 366 -10.35 -2.11 -1.37
CA GLY A 366 -9.72 -3.43 -1.34
C GLY A 366 -8.34 -3.42 -1.97
N ALA A 367 -7.49 -4.30 -1.45
CA ALA A 367 -6.10 -4.42 -1.83
C ALA A 367 -5.80 -4.86 -3.28
N PRO A 368 -6.60 -5.74 -3.94
CA PRO A 368 -6.27 -6.22 -5.28
C PRO A 368 -6.15 -5.10 -6.32
N GLY A 369 -5.21 -5.25 -7.26
CA GLY A 369 -4.85 -4.25 -8.25
C GLY A 369 -5.60 -4.42 -9.57
N SER A 370 -4.97 -3.91 -10.63
CA SER A 370 -5.52 -3.93 -11.99
C SER A 370 -4.51 -4.51 -12.98
N ILE A 371 -5.00 -4.81 -14.19
CA ILE A 371 -4.16 -5.01 -15.37
C ILE A 371 -4.62 -4.06 -16.48
N VAL A 372 -3.68 -3.62 -17.32
CA VAL A 372 -3.97 -2.87 -18.54
C VAL A 372 -3.59 -3.71 -19.75
N THR A 373 -4.39 -3.61 -20.80
CA THR A 373 -4.16 -4.33 -22.06
C THR A 373 -3.99 -3.37 -23.22
N ARG A 374 -3.27 -3.81 -24.25
CA ARG A 374 -3.11 -3.06 -25.51
C ARG A 374 -4.45 -2.74 -26.20
N GLY A 375 -5.48 -3.56 -25.95
CA GLY A 375 -6.84 -3.36 -26.44
C GLY A 375 -7.56 -2.12 -25.89
N GLY A 376 -6.92 -1.33 -25.03
CA GLY A 376 -7.49 -0.08 -24.53
C GLY A 376 -8.29 -0.23 -23.24
N LEU A 377 -8.17 -1.38 -22.56
CA LEU A 377 -8.96 -1.71 -21.38
C LEU A 377 -8.10 -1.90 -20.14
N VAL A 378 -8.60 -1.37 -19.02
CA VAL A 378 -8.13 -1.65 -17.67
C VAL A 378 -9.12 -2.60 -17.02
N PHE A 379 -8.67 -3.82 -16.70
CA PHE A 379 -9.46 -4.79 -15.95
C PHE A 379 -9.11 -4.69 -14.48
N VAL A 380 -10.13 -4.58 -13.64
CA VAL A 380 -9.95 -4.38 -12.20
C VAL A 380 -11.10 -5.00 -11.43
N GLY A 381 -10.75 -5.63 -10.31
CA GLY A 381 -11.69 -6.15 -9.33
C GLY A 381 -11.25 -5.77 -7.93
N GLY A 382 -11.56 -6.64 -6.99
CA GLY A 382 -11.16 -6.54 -5.60
C GLY A 382 -12.18 -5.81 -4.76
N GLY A 383 -12.65 -6.47 -3.71
CA GLY A 383 -13.50 -5.82 -2.71
C GLY A 383 -14.99 -6.08 -2.86
N GLU A 384 -15.43 -6.48 -4.06
CA GLU A 384 -16.80 -6.84 -4.39
C GLU A 384 -16.84 -8.10 -5.28
N ASP A 385 -18.05 -8.58 -5.51
CA ASP A 385 -18.47 -9.72 -6.32
C ASP A 385 -18.64 -9.33 -7.79
N ALA A 386 -17.72 -8.54 -8.34
CA ALA A 386 -17.71 -8.18 -9.76
C ALA A 386 -16.30 -7.96 -10.31
N LEU A 387 -16.14 -8.23 -11.61
CA LEU A 387 -15.01 -7.81 -12.42
C LEU A 387 -15.46 -6.69 -13.36
N TYR A 388 -14.67 -5.63 -13.46
CA TYR A 388 -14.96 -4.48 -14.31
C TYR A 388 -13.89 -4.32 -15.38
N ALA A 389 -14.30 -3.75 -16.52
CA ALA A 389 -13.41 -3.21 -17.54
C ALA A 389 -13.71 -1.73 -17.77
N PHE A 390 -12.67 -0.92 -17.72
CA PHE A 390 -12.71 0.52 -17.95
C PHE A 390 -11.93 0.88 -19.20
N ASP A 391 -12.43 1.84 -19.97
CA ASP A 391 -11.68 2.47 -21.06
C ASP A 391 -10.46 3.19 -20.48
N LYS A 392 -9.26 2.80 -20.93
CA LYS A 392 -7.99 3.27 -20.35
C LYS A 392 -7.79 4.78 -20.49
N ARG A 393 -8.38 5.41 -21.51
CA ARG A 393 -8.19 6.83 -21.80
C ARG A 393 -9.14 7.71 -20.99
N THR A 394 -10.34 7.24 -20.70
CA THR A 394 -11.43 8.06 -20.13
C THR A 394 -11.85 7.65 -18.73
N GLY A 395 -11.49 6.45 -18.27
CA GLY A 395 -11.97 5.91 -17.00
C GLY A 395 -13.46 5.55 -17.03
N ARG A 396 -14.09 5.49 -18.19
CA ARG A 396 -15.49 5.07 -18.32
C ARG A 396 -15.59 3.55 -18.24
N GLU A 397 -16.46 3.04 -17.39
CA GLU A 397 -16.84 1.62 -17.39
C GLU A 397 -17.45 1.27 -18.75
N VAL A 398 -16.91 0.22 -19.40
CA VAL A 398 -17.43 -0.28 -20.68
C VAL A 398 -18.01 -1.68 -20.55
N TRP A 399 -17.67 -2.40 -19.50
CA TRP A 399 -18.16 -3.74 -19.23
C TRP A 399 -18.00 -4.09 -17.75
N SER A 400 -18.90 -4.94 -17.25
CA SER A 400 -18.79 -5.59 -15.95
C SER A 400 -19.42 -6.97 -16.01
N ALA A 401 -18.93 -7.90 -15.21
CA ALA A 401 -19.60 -9.17 -14.94
C ALA A 401 -19.66 -9.45 -13.44
N PRO A 402 -20.80 -9.97 -12.95
CA PRO A 402 -20.88 -10.46 -11.58
C PRO A 402 -19.99 -11.70 -11.41
N LEU A 403 -19.52 -11.88 -10.19
CA LEU A 403 -18.78 -13.03 -9.70
C LEU A 403 -19.62 -13.71 -8.62
N THR A 404 -19.49 -15.03 -8.48
CA THR A 404 -20.18 -15.76 -7.41
C THR A 404 -19.71 -15.32 -6.03
N GLU A 405 -18.42 -15.03 -5.94
CA GLU A 405 -17.73 -14.71 -4.70
C GLU A 405 -16.94 -13.42 -4.86
N ARG A 406 -16.67 -12.76 -3.73
CA ARG A 406 -15.86 -11.54 -3.70
C ARG A 406 -14.49 -11.81 -4.34
N SER A 407 -14.11 -10.94 -5.26
CA SER A 407 -12.77 -10.98 -5.83
C SER A 407 -11.74 -10.51 -4.80
N ALA A 408 -10.69 -11.32 -4.65
CA ALA A 408 -9.61 -11.10 -3.70
C ALA A 408 -8.22 -11.14 -4.38
N ALA A 409 -8.17 -11.10 -5.71
CA ALA A 409 -6.95 -11.21 -6.52
C ALA A 409 -6.88 -10.13 -7.60
N THR A 410 -5.65 -9.73 -7.98
CA THR A 410 -5.42 -8.94 -9.20
C THR A 410 -5.75 -9.83 -10.40
N PRO A 411 -6.52 -9.35 -11.40
CA PRO A 411 -6.79 -10.13 -12.60
C PRO A 411 -5.49 -10.46 -13.35
N MET A 412 -5.52 -11.52 -14.16
CA MET A 412 -4.46 -11.80 -15.14
C MET A 412 -5.07 -12.04 -16.52
N THR A 413 -4.26 -12.03 -17.57
CA THR A 413 -4.70 -12.40 -18.91
C THR A 413 -3.72 -13.35 -19.56
N TYR A 414 -4.23 -14.26 -20.39
CA TYR A 414 -3.42 -15.21 -21.16
C TYR A 414 -4.11 -15.54 -22.49
N GLN A 415 -3.33 -16.04 -23.44
CA GLN A 415 -3.83 -16.57 -24.69
C GLN A 415 -3.70 -18.09 -24.68
N THR A 416 -4.76 -18.79 -25.07
CA THR A 416 -4.72 -20.25 -25.25
C THR A 416 -3.99 -20.63 -26.52
N ALA A 417 -3.60 -21.90 -26.65
CA ALA A 417 -3.03 -22.43 -27.89
C ALA A 417 -3.96 -22.27 -29.11
N GLY A 418 -5.27 -22.18 -28.90
CA GLY A 418 -6.26 -21.90 -29.94
C GLY A 418 -6.35 -20.43 -30.36
N GLY A 419 -5.48 -19.55 -29.84
CA GLY A 419 -5.43 -18.13 -30.20
C GLY A 419 -6.43 -17.23 -29.46
N ARG A 420 -7.32 -17.79 -28.64
CA ARG A 420 -8.30 -17.00 -27.89
C ARG A 420 -7.70 -16.47 -26.59
N GLN A 421 -7.89 -15.17 -26.33
CA GLN A 421 -7.47 -14.49 -25.09
C GLN A 421 -8.54 -14.61 -24.01
N PHE A 422 -8.10 -14.74 -22.76
CA PHE A 422 -8.94 -14.79 -21.57
C PHE A 422 -8.44 -13.80 -20.53
N VAL A 423 -9.37 -13.21 -19.78
CA VAL A 423 -9.12 -12.52 -18.52
C VAL A 423 -9.55 -13.43 -17.39
N LEU A 424 -8.67 -13.70 -16.43
CA LEU A 424 -8.87 -14.62 -15.33
C LEU A 424 -8.81 -13.86 -14.00
N ILE A 425 -9.68 -14.21 -13.06
CA ILE A 425 -9.62 -13.69 -11.70
C ILE A 425 -9.90 -14.79 -10.68
N ALA A 426 -9.17 -14.77 -9.57
CA ALA A 426 -9.44 -15.64 -8.42
C ALA A 426 -10.44 -14.96 -7.45
N THR A 427 -11.40 -15.73 -6.97
CA THR A 427 -12.49 -15.28 -6.11
C THR A 427 -12.64 -16.18 -4.89
N GLY A 428 -13.29 -15.66 -3.85
CA GLY A 428 -13.63 -16.42 -2.65
C GLY A 428 -12.47 -16.63 -1.68
N SER A 429 -12.75 -17.40 -0.62
CA SER A 429 -11.80 -17.75 0.43
C SER A 429 -12.11 -19.16 0.96
N GLY A 430 -11.10 -19.83 1.52
CA GLY A 430 -11.24 -21.19 2.03
C GLY A 430 -11.83 -22.17 1.01
N ALA A 431 -12.94 -22.81 1.35
CA ALA A 431 -13.60 -23.79 0.50
C ALA A 431 -14.34 -23.20 -0.72
N ASN A 432 -14.62 -21.90 -0.73
CA ASN A 432 -15.36 -21.22 -1.81
C ASN A 432 -14.42 -20.58 -2.86
N GLN A 433 -13.16 -21.01 -2.92
CA GLN A 433 -12.19 -20.45 -3.85
C GLN A 433 -12.45 -20.93 -5.28
N GLU A 434 -12.49 -19.99 -6.23
CA GLU A 434 -12.73 -20.28 -7.64
C GLU A 434 -11.81 -19.45 -8.55
N LEU A 435 -11.56 -19.98 -9.75
CA LEU A 435 -10.93 -19.25 -10.85
C LEU A 435 -11.97 -19.01 -11.94
N VAL A 436 -12.29 -17.74 -12.20
CA VAL A 436 -13.30 -17.34 -13.18
C VAL A 436 -12.60 -16.76 -14.41
N ALA A 437 -12.81 -17.38 -15.57
CA ALA A 437 -12.23 -16.97 -16.84
C ALA A 437 -13.27 -16.35 -17.78
N PHE A 438 -12.98 -15.16 -18.28
CA PHE A 438 -13.79 -14.43 -19.26
C PHE A 438 -13.06 -14.42 -20.59
N ALA A 439 -13.65 -15.02 -21.61
CA ALA A 439 -13.10 -14.95 -22.94
C ALA A 439 -13.28 -13.55 -23.53
N THR A 440 -12.24 -13.01 -24.17
CA THR A 440 -12.39 -11.77 -24.95
C THR A 440 -13.23 -12.05 -26.20
N PRO A 441 -13.86 -11.01 -26.80
CA PRO A 441 -14.42 -11.12 -28.14
C PRO A 441 -13.37 -11.59 -29.15
N ASP A 442 -13.83 -12.25 -30.22
CA ASP A 442 -12.99 -12.76 -31.31
C ASP A 442 -12.37 -11.64 -32.17
#